data_AF-A0A9P1VZ07-F1
#
_entry.id   AF-A0A9P1VZ07-F1
#
_cell.length_a   1.000
_cell.length_b   1.000
_cell.length_c   1.000
_cell.angle_alpha   90.00
_cell.angle_beta   90.00
_cell.angle_gamma   90.00
#
_symmetry.space_group_name_H-M   'P 1'
#
loop_
_entity.id
_entity.type
_entity.pdbx_description
1 polymer ?
#
loop_
_entity_poly.entity_id
_entity_poly.type
_entity_poly.pdbx_seq_one_letter_code
_entity_poly.pdbx_strand_id
1 'polypeptide(L)'
;MTEKQARATDIVPPEDMKWLRRFAEICEDSDAGGHDLPKTAVKRLEKIGALRSCGFGRHETTEFGDWLLAADPAQAGQVPEGYALIPTRLLLDKGIIESIAYHCGDGGGSYGEYQDGILFVGEITDDEGRQVHGLHLACAECEEEGYTPLVEFAAAPAQGCGR
;
A
#
# COMPACT_ATOMS: atom_id res chain seq x y z
N MET A 1 -6.20 -19.01 -5.24
CA MET A 1 -6.21 -18.78 -3.79
C MET A 1 -5.60 -17.42 -3.56
N THR A 2 -6.41 -16.40 -3.30
CA THR A 2 -5.95 -15.01 -3.19
C THR A 2 -5.53 -14.77 -1.75
N GLU A 3 -4.24 -14.55 -1.52
CA GLU A 3 -3.70 -14.18 -0.23
C GLU A 3 -4.16 -12.75 0.09
N LYS A 4 -5.04 -12.61 1.07
CA LYS A 4 -5.58 -11.31 1.47
C LYS A 4 -4.50 -10.62 2.32
N GLN A 5 -3.90 -9.56 1.79
CA GLN A 5 -2.92 -8.76 2.51
C GLN A 5 -3.58 -8.21 3.78
N ALA A 6 -3.09 -8.65 4.95
CA ALA A 6 -3.67 -8.26 6.23
C ALA A 6 -3.49 -6.76 6.46
N ARG A 7 -4.60 -6.05 6.63
CA ARG A 7 -4.63 -4.62 6.98
C ARG A 7 -4.26 -4.46 8.45
N ALA A 8 -3.76 -3.30 8.84
CA ALA A 8 -3.57 -2.94 10.25
C ALA A 8 -4.85 -3.17 11.10
N THR A 9 -6.00 -2.93 10.48
CA THR A 9 -7.35 -3.17 11.03
C THR A 9 -7.80 -4.63 11.00
N ASP A 10 -7.07 -5.53 10.34
CA ASP A 10 -7.30 -6.98 10.44
C ASP A 10 -6.60 -7.58 11.68
N ILE A 11 -5.67 -6.84 12.32
CA ILE A 11 -4.94 -7.26 13.53
C ILE A 11 -5.80 -7.06 14.79
N VAL A 12 -6.72 -6.08 14.75
CA VAL A 12 -7.59 -5.71 15.88
C VAL A 12 -9.05 -5.86 15.47
N PRO A 13 -9.87 -6.63 16.22
CA PRO A 13 -11.29 -6.77 15.91
C PRO A 13 -11.99 -5.40 15.82
N PRO A 14 -12.96 -5.23 14.90
CA PRO A 14 -13.62 -3.94 14.66
C PRO A 14 -14.32 -3.38 15.91
N GLU A 15 -14.82 -4.27 16.79
CA GLU A 15 -15.37 -3.86 18.08
C GLU A 15 -14.30 -3.27 19.01
N ASP A 16 -13.10 -3.84 19.06
CA ASP A 16 -12.01 -3.33 19.89
C ASP A 16 -11.51 -1.98 19.34
N MET A 17 -11.44 -1.81 18.01
CA MET A 17 -11.14 -0.50 17.39
C MET A 17 -12.16 0.58 17.73
N LYS A 18 -13.46 0.24 17.81
CA LYS A 18 -14.50 1.17 18.29
C LYS A 18 -14.22 1.62 19.72
N TRP A 19 -13.84 0.69 20.60
CA TRP A 19 -13.51 1.03 21.99
C TRP A 19 -12.22 1.82 22.13
N LEU A 20 -11.21 1.57 21.30
CA LEU A 20 -9.96 2.34 21.29
C LEU A 20 -10.20 3.80 20.89
N ARG A 21 -11.01 4.05 19.86
CA ARG A 21 -11.41 5.41 19.47
C ARG A 21 -12.18 6.12 20.56
N ARG A 22 -13.15 5.41 21.15
CA ARG A 22 -13.94 5.96 22.27
C ARG A 22 -13.06 6.27 23.50
N PHE A 23 -12.03 5.46 23.75
CA PHE A 23 -11.05 5.73 24.81
C PHE A 23 -10.28 7.03 24.54
N ALA A 24 -9.78 7.22 23.32
CA ALA A 24 -9.05 8.43 22.93
C ALA A 24 -9.92 9.70 23.08
N GLU A 25 -11.17 9.66 22.62
CA GLU A 25 -12.12 10.77 22.77
C GLU A 25 -12.33 11.19 24.23
N ILE A 26 -12.42 10.23 25.16
CA ILE A 26 -12.63 10.52 26.60
C ILE A 26 -11.36 11.05 27.26
N CYS A 27 -10.17 10.64 26.82
CA CYS A 27 -8.92 11.17 27.34
C CYS A 27 -8.68 12.64 26.93
N GLU A 28 -9.24 13.07 25.81
CA GLU A 28 -9.17 14.47 25.34
C GLU A 28 -10.24 15.38 25.96
N ASP A 29 -11.35 14.81 26.46
CA ASP A 29 -12.43 15.56 27.10
C ASP A 29 -12.33 15.49 28.64
N SER A 30 -11.80 16.55 29.23
CA SER A 30 -11.67 16.73 30.70
C SER A 30 -12.99 16.64 31.48
N ASP A 31 -14.16 16.77 30.83
CA ASP A 31 -15.49 16.67 31.46
C ASP A 31 -16.17 15.31 31.23
N ALA A 32 -15.56 14.42 30.44
CA ALA A 32 -16.10 13.08 30.18
C ALA A 32 -15.88 12.18 31.40
N GLY A 33 -16.87 12.14 32.30
CA GLY A 33 -16.94 11.15 33.36
C GLY A 33 -16.80 9.74 32.77
N GLY A 34 -15.71 9.04 33.11
CA GLY A 34 -15.25 7.77 32.51
C GLY A 34 -16.15 6.55 32.72
N HIS A 35 -17.45 6.71 32.53
CA HIS A 35 -18.50 5.71 32.73
C HIS A 35 -18.84 4.92 31.46
N ASP A 36 -18.37 5.34 30.29
CA ASP A 36 -18.78 4.77 29.00
C ASP A 36 -17.93 3.59 28.52
N LEU A 37 -16.76 3.33 29.09
CA LEU A 37 -15.93 2.19 28.69
C LEU A 37 -16.15 0.95 29.56
N PRO A 38 -16.62 -0.17 29.00
CA PRO A 38 -16.72 -1.42 29.74
C PRO A 38 -15.34 -1.94 30.12
N LYS A 39 -15.16 -2.34 31.38
CA LYS A 39 -13.88 -2.87 31.91
C LYS A 39 -13.32 -4.02 31.08
N THR A 40 -14.19 -4.84 30.48
CA THR A 40 -13.82 -5.94 29.59
C THR A 40 -13.17 -5.46 28.29
N ALA A 41 -13.61 -4.33 27.72
CA ALA A 41 -12.99 -3.74 26.54
C ALA A 41 -11.60 -3.17 26.86
N VAL A 42 -11.46 -2.47 27.99
CA VAL A 42 -10.14 -1.97 28.45
C VAL A 42 -9.15 -3.13 28.61
N LYS A 43 -9.58 -4.24 29.23
CA LYS A 43 -8.74 -5.44 29.37
C LYS A 43 -8.38 -6.10 28.04
N ARG A 44 -9.27 -6.07 27.06
CA ARG A 44 -8.97 -6.57 25.70
C ARG A 44 -7.95 -5.68 25.00
N LEU A 45 -8.11 -4.36 25.08
CA LEU A 45 -7.19 -3.40 24.49
C LEU A 45 -5.79 -3.45 25.13
N GLU A 46 -5.70 -3.66 26.44
CA GLU A 46 -4.43 -3.95 27.13
C GLU A 46 -3.77 -5.22 26.59
N LYS A 47 -4.56 -6.30 26.42
CA LYS A 47 -4.06 -7.58 25.93
C LYS A 47 -3.57 -7.51 24.49
N ILE A 48 -4.20 -6.67 23.67
CA ILE A 48 -3.82 -6.38 22.28
C ILE A 48 -2.57 -5.48 22.23
N GLY A 49 -2.22 -4.83 23.35
CA GLY A 49 -1.09 -3.91 23.45
C GLY A 49 -1.41 -2.49 22.99
N ALA A 50 -2.68 -2.18 22.70
CA ALA A 50 -3.12 -0.84 22.32
C ALA A 50 -3.21 0.12 23.52
N LEU A 51 -3.44 -0.41 24.72
CA LEU A 51 -3.42 0.33 25.98
C LEU A 51 -2.38 -0.26 26.94
N ARG A 52 -1.91 0.56 27.88
CA ARG A 52 -1.16 0.11 29.06
C ARG A 52 -1.76 0.65 30.36
N SER A 53 -1.65 -0.13 31.44
CA SER A 53 -2.06 0.30 32.78
C SER A 53 -0.99 1.17 33.44
N CYS A 54 -1.41 2.31 33.97
CA CYS A 54 -0.57 3.22 34.76
C CYS A 54 -0.81 3.03 36.28
N GLY A 55 -1.57 2.00 36.68
CA GLY A 55 -1.98 1.75 38.05
C GLY A 55 -3.16 2.60 38.54
N PHE A 56 -3.80 2.17 39.63
CA PHE A 56 -4.97 2.83 40.23
C PHE A 56 -6.16 3.01 39.26
N GLY A 57 -6.35 2.06 38.34
CA GLY A 57 -7.44 2.10 37.35
C GLY A 57 -7.21 3.06 36.17
N ARG A 58 -6.05 3.72 36.11
CA ARG A 58 -5.65 4.59 35.00
C ARG A 58 -5.00 3.79 33.88
N HIS A 59 -5.31 4.16 32.66
CA HIS A 59 -4.77 3.57 31.44
C HIS A 59 -4.38 4.69 30.49
N GLU A 60 -3.46 4.41 29.58
CA GLU A 60 -3.08 5.31 28.50
C GLU A 60 -2.83 4.53 27.21
N THR A 61 -2.88 5.20 26.07
CA THR A 61 -2.51 4.60 24.78
C THR A 61 -1.02 4.30 24.74
N THR A 62 -0.66 3.22 24.06
CA THR A 62 0.74 2.91 23.72
C THR A 62 1.08 3.50 22.35
N GLU A 63 2.36 3.52 21.97
CA GLU A 63 2.76 3.89 20.59
C GLU A 63 2.04 3.04 19.53
N PHE A 64 1.75 1.77 19.84
CA PHE A 64 0.95 0.90 18.98
C PHE A 64 -0.53 1.33 18.94
N GLY A 65 -1.10 1.72 20.08
CA GLY A 65 -2.46 2.29 20.15
C GLY A 65 -2.59 3.60 19.37
N ASP A 66 -1.60 4.49 19.49
CA ASP A 66 -1.57 5.77 18.76
C ASP A 66 -1.42 5.53 17.25
N TRP A 67 -0.58 4.57 16.85
CA TRP A 67 -0.48 4.15 15.45
C TRP A 67 -1.79 3.58 14.90
N LEU A 68 -2.52 2.77 15.68
CA LEU A 68 -3.85 2.26 15.30
C LEU A 68 -4.90 3.38 15.17
N LEU A 69 -4.81 4.43 15.97
CA LEU A 69 -5.70 5.59 15.94
C LEU A 69 -5.39 6.53 14.77
N ALA A 70 -4.11 6.73 14.47
CA ALA A 70 -3.63 7.52 13.35
C ALA A 70 -3.85 6.82 11.99
N ALA A 71 -3.96 5.48 11.99
CA ALA A 71 -4.31 4.72 10.81
C ALA A 71 -5.77 5.00 10.42
N ASP A 72 -5.99 5.98 9.53
CA ASP A 72 -7.28 6.19 8.91
C ASP A 72 -7.66 4.93 8.10
N PRO A 73 -8.78 4.26 8.39
CA PRO A 73 -9.25 3.15 7.57
C PRO A 73 -9.53 3.56 6.11
N ALA A 74 -9.68 4.85 5.82
CA ALA A 74 -9.79 5.41 4.47
C ALA A 74 -8.43 5.65 3.79
N GLN A 75 -7.34 5.82 4.55
CA GLN A 75 -5.97 5.90 4.01
C GLN A 75 -5.30 4.53 3.89
N ALA A 76 -5.84 3.50 4.52
CA ALA A 76 -5.45 2.11 4.32
C ALA A 76 -5.81 1.62 2.90
N GLY A 77 -4.96 1.95 1.93
CA GLY A 77 -5.14 1.62 0.51
C GLY A 77 -4.95 2.79 -0.45
N GLN A 78 -4.64 4.00 0.04
CA GLN A 78 -4.27 5.10 -0.84
C GLN A 78 -2.81 4.96 -1.25
N VAL A 79 -2.59 4.84 -2.56
CA VAL A 79 -1.26 4.86 -3.16
C VAL A 79 -0.75 6.29 -3.08
N PRO A 80 0.44 6.55 -2.51
CA PRO A 80 0.96 7.91 -2.44
C PRO A 80 1.12 8.53 -3.83
N GLU A 81 1.07 9.87 -3.90
CA GLU A 81 1.33 10.58 -5.15
C GLU A 81 2.72 10.22 -5.69
N GLY A 82 2.78 9.88 -6.99
CA GLY A 82 4.00 9.40 -7.64
C GLY A 82 4.31 7.90 -7.46
N TYR A 83 3.45 7.14 -6.78
CA TYR A 83 3.60 5.69 -6.60
C TYR A 83 2.51 4.91 -7.36
N ALA A 84 2.80 3.65 -7.67
CA ALA A 84 1.84 2.70 -8.24
C ALA A 84 1.79 1.42 -7.40
N LEU A 85 0.61 0.79 -7.32
CA LEU A 85 0.50 -0.56 -6.76
C LEU A 85 0.90 -1.58 -7.83
N ILE A 86 1.82 -2.45 -7.47
CA ILE A 86 2.23 -3.59 -8.29
C ILE A 86 2.02 -4.89 -7.53
N PRO A 87 1.86 -6.03 -8.22
CA PRO A 87 1.91 -7.33 -7.57
C PRO A 87 3.19 -7.50 -6.75
N THR A 88 3.10 -8.17 -5.60
CA THR A 88 4.27 -8.47 -4.76
C THR A 88 5.35 -9.27 -5.48
N ARG A 89 4.97 -9.97 -6.57
CA ARG A 89 5.87 -10.69 -7.46
C ARG A 89 5.41 -10.49 -8.90
N LEU A 90 6.34 -10.10 -9.76
CA LEU A 90 6.12 -9.94 -11.19
C LEU A 90 7.19 -10.78 -11.91
N LEU A 91 6.76 -11.66 -12.82
CA LEU A 91 7.68 -12.49 -13.59
C LEU A 91 8.19 -11.67 -14.78
N LEU A 92 9.50 -11.48 -14.84
CA LEU A 92 10.18 -11.06 -16.06
C LEU A 92 10.68 -12.34 -16.73
N ASP A 93 9.97 -12.79 -17.75
CA ASP A 93 10.43 -13.95 -18.51
C ASP A 93 11.68 -13.60 -19.34
N LYS A 94 12.33 -14.62 -19.90
CA LYS A 94 13.58 -14.44 -20.64
C LYS A 94 13.49 -13.44 -21.80
N GLY A 95 12.33 -13.32 -22.47
CA GLY A 95 12.12 -12.37 -23.54
C GLY A 95 12.04 -10.94 -23.02
N ILE A 96 11.39 -10.74 -21.88
CA ILE A 96 11.38 -9.44 -21.18
C ILE A 96 12.80 -9.04 -20.76
N ILE A 97 13.58 -9.99 -20.22
CA ILE A 97 14.99 -9.73 -19.86
C ILE A 97 15.81 -9.35 -21.08
N GLU A 98 15.60 -10.01 -22.23
CA GLU A 98 16.24 -9.68 -23.50
C GLU A 98 15.85 -8.28 -23.98
N SER A 99 14.57 -7.89 -23.89
CA SER A 99 14.12 -6.53 -24.22
C SER A 99 14.75 -5.47 -23.31
N ILE A 100 14.86 -5.73 -22.01
CA ILE A 100 15.55 -4.81 -21.09
C ILE A 100 17.01 -4.67 -21.50
N ALA A 101 17.70 -5.77 -21.80
CA ALA A 101 19.10 -5.73 -22.22
C ALA A 101 19.28 -4.97 -23.54
N TYR A 102 18.34 -5.10 -24.49
CA TYR A 102 18.35 -4.33 -25.72
C TYR A 102 18.33 -2.81 -25.48
N HIS A 103 17.57 -2.33 -24.50
CA HIS A 103 17.45 -0.91 -24.18
C HIS A 103 18.49 -0.39 -23.18
N CYS A 104 18.96 -1.24 -22.27
CA CYS A 104 19.82 -0.85 -21.14
C CYS A 104 21.24 -1.42 -21.23
N GLY A 105 21.56 -2.14 -22.30
CA GLY A 105 22.83 -2.80 -22.50
C GLY A 105 23.02 -4.07 -21.66
N ASP A 106 24.06 -4.83 -22.00
CA ASP A 106 24.46 -6.07 -21.31
C ASP A 106 25.92 -6.05 -20.85
N GLY A 107 26.53 -4.86 -20.78
CA GLY A 107 27.88 -4.64 -20.27
C GLY A 107 28.97 -4.98 -21.28
N GLY A 108 28.78 -4.58 -22.53
CA GLY A 108 29.73 -4.77 -23.63
C GLY A 108 29.58 -6.13 -24.34
N GLY A 109 28.44 -6.79 -24.15
CA GLY A 109 28.08 -8.01 -24.86
C GLY A 109 27.41 -7.72 -26.19
N SER A 110 26.20 -8.25 -26.38
CA SER A 110 25.44 -8.12 -27.63
C SER A 110 24.69 -6.79 -27.76
N TYR A 111 24.40 -6.12 -26.63
CA TYR A 111 23.59 -4.91 -26.58
C TYR A 111 24.37 -3.68 -26.12
N GLY A 112 25.70 -3.78 -26.06
CA GLY A 112 26.57 -2.66 -25.72
C GLY A 112 26.75 -2.45 -24.21
N GLU A 113 27.37 -1.33 -23.86
CA GLU A 113 27.63 -0.96 -22.47
C GLU A 113 26.32 -0.70 -21.71
N TYR A 114 26.35 -0.84 -20.39
CA TYR A 114 25.18 -0.54 -19.58
C TYR A 114 24.81 0.94 -19.63
N GLN A 115 23.51 1.21 -19.77
CA GLN A 115 22.93 2.54 -19.76
C GLN A 115 21.68 2.59 -18.88
N ASP A 116 21.28 3.79 -18.47
CA ASP A 116 20.14 3.99 -17.60
C ASP A 116 18.81 3.74 -18.35
N GLY A 117 17.88 3.08 -17.66
CA GLY A 117 16.52 2.86 -18.12
C GLY A 117 15.50 3.29 -17.07
N ILE A 118 14.35 3.77 -17.53
CA ILE A 118 13.24 4.19 -16.66
C ILE A 118 12.14 3.14 -16.75
N LEU A 119 11.90 2.44 -15.63
CA LEU A 119 10.73 1.59 -15.47
C LEU A 119 9.58 2.40 -14.86
N PHE A 120 8.42 2.35 -15.48
CA PHE A 120 7.22 3.01 -14.96
C PHE A 120 5.97 2.19 -15.18
N VAL A 121 4.97 2.42 -14.33
CA VAL A 121 3.63 1.88 -14.48
C VAL A 121 2.73 2.97 -15.02
N GLY A 122 1.98 2.68 -16.08
CA GLY A 122 1.11 3.68 -16.69
C GLY A 122 0.38 3.20 -17.93
N GLU A 123 -0.31 4.14 -18.58
CA GLU A 123 -0.94 3.95 -19.89
C GLU A 123 0.03 4.43 -20.97
N ILE A 124 0.24 3.62 -22.01
CA ILE A 124 0.89 4.05 -23.25
C ILE A 124 -0.04 3.77 -24.43
N THR A 125 0.20 4.48 -25.54
CA THR A 125 -0.40 4.13 -26.83
C THR A 125 0.64 3.30 -27.60
N ASP A 126 0.29 2.07 -27.96
CA ASP A 126 1.17 1.24 -28.79
C ASP A 126 1.17 1.68 -30.26
N ASP A 127 1.99 1.02 -31.07
CA ASP A 127 2.15 1.28 -32.51
C ASP A 127 0.90 0.97 -33.33
N GLU A 128 -0.01 0.13 -32.81
CA GLU A 128 -1.33 -0.14 -33.38
C GLU A 128 -2.40 0.88 -32.92
N GLY A 129 -2.03 1.85 -32.08
CA GLY A 129 -2.95 2.84 -31.53
C GLY A 129 -3.81 2.34 -30.36
N ARG A 130 -3.47 1.19 -29.78
CA ARG A 130 -4.18 0.62 -28.62
C ARG A 130 -3.63 1.21 -27.33
N GLN A 131 -4.52 1.42 -26.37
CA GLN A 131 -4.15 1.85 -25.02
C GLN A 131 -3.73 0.63 -24.21
N VAL A 132 -2.51 0.65 -23.69
CA VAL A 132 -1.90 -0.43 -22.92
C VAL A 132 -1.55 0.08 -21.53
N HIS A 133 -2.26 -0.42 -20.52
CA HIS A 133 -1.89 -0.24 -19.13
C HIS A 133 -0.91 -1.31 -18.69
N GLY A 134 0.23 -0.95 -18.11
CA GLY A 134 1.24 -1.94 -17.79
C GLY A 134 2.51 -1.41 -17.14
N LEU A 135 3.48 -2.30 -17.02
CA LEU A 135 4.88 -1.98 -16.75
C LEU A 135 5.60 -1.75 -18.08
N HIS A 136 6.23 -0.58 -18.20
CA HIS A 136 6.90 -0.12 -19.41
C HIS A 136 8.33 0.27 -19.12
N LEU A 137 9.18 0.18 -20.15
CA LEU A 137 10.56 0.63 -20.12
C LEU A 137 10.78 1.78 -21.11
N ALA A 138 11.41 2.85 -20.64
CA ALA A 138 11.92 3.93 -21.48
C ALA A 138 13.45 3.95 -21.42
N CYS A 139 14.08 4.35 -22.52
CA CYS A 139 15.48 4.74 -22.53
C CYS A 139 15.63 6.08 -21.79
N ALA A 140 16.51 6.17 -20.79
CA ALA A 140 16.69 7.41 -20.03
C ALA A 140 17.41 8.51 -20.84
N GLU A 141 18.16 8.12 -21.87
CA GLU A 141 18.99 9.02 -22.67
C GLU A 141 18.29 9.50 -23.95
N CYS A 142 17.26 8.78 -24.41
CA CYS A 142 16.56 9.00 -25.66
C CYS A 142 15.05 8.84 -25.49
N GLU A 143 14.39 9.86 -24.90
CA GLU A 143 12.92 9.84 -24.71
C GLU A 143 12.15 9.75 -26.05
N GLU A 144 12.79 10.08 -27.17
CA GLU A 144 12.22 10.03 -28.52
C GLU A 144 12.10 8.60 -29.08
N GLU A 145 12.82 7.64 -28.52
CA GLU A 145 12.70 6.21 -28.90
C GLU A 145 11.40 5.57 -28.37
N GLY A 146 10.63 6.30 -27.57
CA GLY A 146 9.35 5.87 -27.04
C GLY A 146 9.49 4.88 -25.89
N TYR A 147 8.48 4.03 -25.74
CA TYR A 147 8.33 3.13 -24.59
C TYR A 147 8.09 1.72 -25.07
N THR A 148 8.74 0.75 -24.41
CA THR A 148 8.52 -0.67 -24.68
C THR A 148 7.62 -1.25 -23.59
N PRO A 149 6.43 -1.77 -23.94
CA PRO A 149 5.60 -2.48 -22.99
C PRO A 149 6.26 -3.80 -22.60
N LEU A 150 6.53 -3.99 -21.30
CA LEU A 150 7.12 -5.22 -20.79
C LEU A 150 6.06 -6.18 -20.27
N VAL A 151 5.08 -5.66 -19.53
CA VAL A 151 3.98 -6.45 -18.97
C VAL A 151 2.69 -5.65 -19.05
N GLU A 152 1.69 -6.16 -19.77
CA GLU A 152 0.34 -5.62 -19.75
C GLU A 152 -0.38 -6.06 -18.48
N PHE A 153 -0.99 -5.10 -17.80
CA PHE A 153 -1.84 -5.36 -16.64
C PHE A 153 -3.27 -5.57 -17.10
N ALA A 154 -3.94 -6.56 -16.50
CA ALA A 154 -5.36 -6.75 -16.75
C ALA A 154 -6.12 -5.47 -16.41
N ALA A 155 -7.06 -5.09 -17.29
CA ALA A 155 -7.95 -3.96 -17.05
C ALA A 155 -8.56 -4.06 -15.64
N ALA A 156 -8.47 -2.98 -14.86
CA ALA A 156 -9.07 -2.93 -13.55
C ALA A 156 -10.56 -3.32 -13.69
N PRO A 157 -11.08 -4.24 -12.86
CA PRO A 157 -12.50 -4.54 -12.89
C PRO A 157 -13.25 -3.23 -12.67
N ALA A 158 -14.14 -2.87 -13.60
CA ALA A 158 -14.90 -1.64 -13.54
C ALA A 158 -15.41 -1.46 -12.12
N GLN A 159 -14.95 -0.41 -11.41
CA GLN A 159 -15.40 -0.15 -10.06
C GLN A 159 -16.92 -0.07 -10.12
N GLY A 160 -17.61 -1.04 -9.52
CA GLY A 160 -19.05 -1.07 -9.48
C GLY A 160 -19.51 0.25 -8.89
N CYS A 161 -20.21 1.05 -9.69
CA CYS A 161 -20.88 2.27 -9.26
C CYS A 161 -21.95 1.86 -8.24
N GLY A 162 -21.55 1.76 -6.97
CA GLY A 162 -22.44 1.58 -5.84
C GLY A 162 -23.07 2.93 -5.52
N ARG A 163 -24.33 3.09 -5.93
CA ARG A 163 -25.24 4.13 -5.41
C ARG A 163 -25.67 3.81 -3.99
#